data_AF-A0A1M2VX99-F1
#
_entry.id   AF-A0A1M2VX99-F1
#
_cell.length_a   1.000
_cell.length_b   1.000
_cell.length_c   1.000
_cell.angle_alpha   90.00
_cell.angle_beta   90.00
_cell.angle_gamma   90.00
#
_symmetry.space_group_name_H-M   'P 1'
#
loop_
_entity.id
_entity.type
_entity.pdbx_description
1 polymer ?
#
loop_
_entity_poly.entity_id
_entity_poly.type
_entity_poly.pdbx_seq_one_letter_code
_entity_poly.pdbx_strand_id
1 'polypeptide(L)'
;MSAAPAVSQESFKALLGKLVKTPEYFTAADLTAALECIFTPDVVQPVQIGSFLTALHIERVERRPEFLAAAANVLRKRALKAAVEGVEEDFVVDIVGTGGDGHNTFNVSTTAAIVAAGAGARVVKHGSRASTSSSGSADLLQSLGCYFTPPSVDTPLPIARVPFTFIMAPQYHPTLAMIAPYRKALP
;
A
#
# COMPACT_ATOMS: atom_id res chain seq x y z
N MET A 1 25.36 13.83 -8.64
CA MET A 1 24.50 13.08 -7.69
C MET A 1 24.12 14.04 -6.58
N SER A 2 22.91 14.60 -6.62
CA SER A 2 22.43 15.48 -5.54
C SER A 2 22.19 14.62 -4.30
N ALA A 3 22.74 15.01 -3.15
CA ALA A 3 22.47 14.34 -1.88
C ALA A 3 20.95 14.27 -1.66
N ALA A 4 20.45 13.12 -1.22
CA ALA A 4 19.06 13.02 -0.78
C ALA A 4 18.84 14.06 0.32
N PRO A 5 17.82 14.92 0.23
CA PRO A 5 17.58 15.93 1.25
C PRO A 5 17.41 15.25 2.62
N ALA A 6 17.96 15.87 3.67
CA ALA A 6 17.84 15.35 5.01
C ALA A 6 16.35 15.23 5.40
N VAL A 7 15.99 14.08 5.95
CA VAL A 7 14.64 13.83 6.47
C VAL A 7 14.47 14.66 7.75
N SER A 8 13.64 15.71 7.69
CA SER A 8 13.38 16.60 8.82
C SER A 8 12.00 17.24 8.71
N GLN A 9 11.56 17.86 9.80
CA GLN A 9 10.30 18.62 9.81
C GLN A 9 10.37 19.83 8.87
N GLU A 10 11.51 20.52 8.78
CA GLU A 10 11.69 21.66 7.87
C GLU A 10 11.65 21.22 6.40
N SER A 11 12.29 20.09 6.06
CA SER A 11 12.28 19.60 4.67
C SER A 11 10.87 19.19 4.25
N PHE A 12 10.10 18.54 5.13
CA PHE A 12 8.69 18.26 4.87
C PHE A 12 7.86 19.52 4.68
N LYS A 13 8.06 20.54 5.54
CA LYS A 13 7.34 21.82 5.43
C LYS A 13 7.63 22.52 4.10
N ALA A 14 8.86 22.46 3.61
CA ALA A 14 9.23 22.98 2.30
C ALA A 14 8.53 22.22 1.17
N LEU A 15 8.48 20.88 1.23
CA LEU A 15 7.80 20.03 0.26
C LEU A 15 6.28 20.29 0.22
N LEU A 16 5.64 20.38 1.39
CA LEU A 16 4.22 20.74 1.49
C LEU A 16 3.98 22.16 0.95
N GLY A 17 4.87 23.11 1.26
CA GLY A 17 4.79 24.46 0.72
C GLY A 17 4.87 24.50 -0.81
N LYS A 18 5.75 23.68 -1.40
CA LYS A 18 5.87 23.51 -2.84
C LYS A 18 4.60 22.91 -3.45
N LEU A 19 4.07 21.83 -2.86
CA LEU A 19 2.82 21.21 -3.31
C LEU A 19 1.64 22.20 -3.30
N VAL A 20 1.53 23.02 -2.26
CA VAL A 20 0.40 23.96 -2.10
C VAL A 20 0.55 25.23 -2.93
N LYS A 21 1.77 25.77 -3.08
CA LYS A 21 1.98 27.09 -3.72
C LYS A 21 2.34 26.99 -5.19
N THR A 22 3.04 25.93 -5.58
CA THR A 22 3.56 25.74 -6.93
C THR A 22 3.48 24.26 -7.36
N PRO A 23 2.26 23.68 -7.36
CA PRO A 23 2.03 22.25 -7.64
C PRO A 23 2.59 21.79 -8.99
N GLU A 24 2.66 22.67 -9.98
CA GLU A 24 3.23 22.42 -11.31
C GLU A 24 4.72 22.03 -11.27
N TYR A 25 5.45 22.46 -10.25
CA TYR A 25 6.85 22.10 -10.04
C TYR A 25 7.03 20.96 -9.05
N PHE A 26 5.97 20.48 -8.40
CA PHE A 26 6.03 19.32 -7.50
C PHE A 26 6.20 18.05 -8.33
N THR A 27 7.27 17.30 -8.06
CA THR A 27 7.75 16.15 -8.85
C THR A 27 7.58 14.81 -8.10
N ALA A 28 7.73 13.70 -8.82
CA ALA A 28 7.73 12.37 -8.21
C ALA A 28 8.87 12.16 -7.19
N ALA A 29 9.99 12.88 -7.37
CA ALA A 29 11.10 12.88 -6.40
C ALA A 29 10.71 13.63 -5.11
N ASP A 30 9.96 14.74 -5.23
CA ASP A 30 9.41 15.45 -4.07
C ASP A 30 8.40 14.59 -3.31
N LEU A 31 7.52 13.87 -4.01
CA LEU A 31 6.61 12.90 -3.40
C LEU A 31 7.38 11.82 -2.65
N THR A 32 8.45 11.28 -3.25
CA THR A 32 9.31 10.29 -2.60
C THR A 32 9.88 10.84 -1.30
N ALA A 33 10.50 12.02 -1.34
CA ALA A 33 11.07 12.66 -0.14
C ALA A 33 10.01 12.95 0.93
N ALA A 34 8.81 13.38 0.53
CA ALA A 34 7.70 13.63 1.45
C ALA A 34 7.23 12.33 2.14
N LEU A 35 7.09 11.24 1.38
CA LEU A 35 6.74 9.93 1.93
C LEU A 35 7.83 9.37 2.85
N GLU A 36 9.11 9.58 2.53
CA GLU A 36 10.21 9.20 3.44
C GLU A 36 10.13 9.96 4.77
N CYS A 37 9.75 11.23 4.76
CA CYS A 37 9.50 11.98 5.99
C CYS A 37 8.29 11.43 6.74
N ILE A 38 7.16 11.21 6.06
CA ILE A 38 5.92 10.70 6.66
C ILE A 38 6.13 9.32 7.30
N PHE A 39 6.94 8.45 6.68
CA PHE A 39 7.22 7.11 7.20
C PHE A 39 8.43 7.04 8.14
N THR A 40 8.96 8.20 8.56
CA THR A 40 9.96 8.27 9.62
C THR A 40 9.27 8.74 10.90
N PRO A 41 9.33 7.96 12.00
CA PRO A 41 8.68 8.31 13.26
C PRO A 41 9.06 9.72 13.74
N ASP A 42 8.09 10.43 14.29
CA ASP A 42 8.26 11.73 14.96
C ASP A 42 8.80 12.89 14.07
N VAL A 43 8.83 12.74 12.74
CA VAL A 43 9.31 13.77 11.81
C VAL A 43 8.21 14.74 11.36
N VAL A 44 7.00 14.22 11.10
CA VAL A 44 5.91 15.01 10.49
C VAL A 44 4.73 15.11 11.44
N GLN A 45 4.19 16.32 11.61
CA GLN A 45 3.03 16.54 12.48
C GLN A 45 1.73 16.02 11.84
N PRO A 46 0.78 15.50 12.64
CA PRO A 46 -0.52 15.01 12.16
C PRO A 46 -1.26 15.97 11.22
N VAL A 47 -1.30 17.26 11.59
CA VAL A 47 -1.95 18.32 10.80
C VAL A 47 -1.31 18.48 9.41
N GLN A 48 0.01 18.31 9.31
CA GLN A 48 0.73 18.43 8.05
C GLN A 48 0.47 17.21 7.15
N ILE A 49 0.29 16.01 7.72
CA ILE A 49 -0.08 14.80 6.97
C ILE A 49 -1.48 14.98 6.35
N GLY A 50 -2.45 15.44 7.14
CA GLY A 50 -3.79 15.75 6.66
C GLY A 50 -3.77 16.75 5.49
N SER A 51 -3.08 17.89 5.69
CA SER A 51 -2.93 18.91 4.64
C SER A 51 -2.25 18.37 3.38
N PHE A 52 -1.23 17.53 3.53
CA PHE A 52 -0.52 16.93 2.40
C PHE A 52 -1.41 16.01 1.58
N LEU A 53 -2.15 15.11 2.24
CA LEU A 53 -3.07 14.18 1.57
C LEU A 53 -4.19 14.93 0.83
N THR A 54 -4.78 15.95 1.46
CA THR A 54 -5.81 16.79 0.84
C THR A 54 -5.25 17.59 -0.33
N ALA A 55 -4.07 18.19 -0.19
CA ALA A 55 -3.44 18.97 -1.25
C ALA A 55 -3.09 18.10 -2.47
N LEU A 56 -2.56 16.89 -2.27
CA LEU A 56 -2.31 15.94 -3.36
C LEU A 56 -3.59 15.74 -4.19
N HIS A 57 -4.71 15.45 -3.51
CA HIS A 57 -5.99 15.17 -4.15
C HIS A 57 -6.59 16.37 -4.90
N ILE A 58 -6.55 17.57 -4.29
CA ILE A 58 -7.05 18.80 -4.90
C ILE A 58 -6.27 19.11 -6.18
N GLU A 59 -4.94 19.03 -6.11
CA GLU A 59 -4.05 19.30 -7.24
C GLU A 59 -3.99 18.15 -8.26
N ARG A 60 -4.57 16.99 -7.93
CA ARG A 60 -4.65 15.78 -8.77
C ARG A 60 -3.30 15.21 -9.21
N VAL A 61 -2.23 15.61 -8.52
CA VAL A 61 -0.86 15.21 -8.87
C VAL A 61 -0.61 13.73 -8.58
N GLU A 62 -1.34 13.13 -7.65
CA GLU A 62 -1.29 11.72 -7.27
C GLU A 62 -1.80 10.78 -8.37
N ARG A 63 -2.56 11.30 -9.34
CA ARG A 63 -3.11 10.51 -10.46
C ARG A 63 -2.11 10.30 -11.58
N ARG A 64 -0.99 11.03 -11.56
CA ARG A 64 0.03 10.96 -12.59
C ARG A 64 0.80 9.63 -12.48
N PRO A 65 1.06 8.93 -13.60
CA PRO A 65 1.71 7.61 -13.57
C PRO A 65 3.04 7.58 -12.80
N GLU A 66 3.87 8.62 -12.95
CA GLU A 66 5.16 8.73 -12.29
C GLU A 66 5.04 8.92 -10.77
N PHE A 67 3.93 9.51 -10.29
CA PHE A 67 3.64 9.67 -8.86
C PHE A 67 3.17 8.36 -8.25
N LEU A 68 2.28 7.65 -8.93
CA LEU A 68 1.84 6.31 -8.53
C LEU A 68 3.02 5.35 -8.46
N ALA A 69 3.90 5.36 -9.47
CA ALA A 69 5.11 4.55 -9.49
C ALA A 69 6.06 4.90 -8.34
N ALA A 70 6.26 6.19 -8.05
CA ALA A 70 7.10 6.64 -6.94
C ALA A 70 6.55 6.20 -5.57
N ALA A 71 5.26 6.43 -5.32
CA ALA A 71 4.60 5.98 -4.09
C ALA A 71 4.71 4.46 -3.92
N ALA A 72 4.42 3.69 -4.97
CA ALA A 72 4.52 2.25 -4.95
C ALA A 72 5.96 1.77 -4.67
N ASN A 73 6.96 2.45 -5.25
CA ASN A 73 8.37 2.16 -4.98
C ASN A 73 8.76 2.39 -3.52
N VAL A 74 8.33 3.50 -2.91
CA VAL A 74 8.57 3.78 -1.48
C VAL A 74 7.94 2.69 -0.61
N LEU A 75 6.68 2.35 -0.88
CA LEU A 75 5.97 1.32 -0.12
C LEU A 75 6.61 -0.06 -0.26
N ARG A 76 7.09 -0.45 -1.46
CA ARG A 76 7.81 -1.72 -1.67
C ARG A 76 9.18 -1.77 -1.00
N LYS A 77 9.89 -0.64 -0.91
CA LYS A 77 11.17 -0.54 -0.19
C LYS A 77 10.99 -0.72 1.31
N ARG A 78 9.89 -0.21 1.86
CA ARG A 78 9.55 -0.28 3.29
C ARG A 78 8.69 -1.48 3.68
N ALA A 79 8.31 -2.31 2.72
CA ALA A 79 7.54 -3.53 2.96
C ALA A 79 8.41 -4.64 3.54
N LEU A 80 7.83 -5.43 4.44
CA LEU A 80 8.38 -6.73 4.82
C LEU A 80 8.38 -7.66 3.60
N LYS A 81 9.39 -8.51 3.48
CA LYS A 81 9.55 -9.37 2.30
C LYS A 81 8.74 -10.66 2.44
N ALA A 82 7.98 -10.95 1.40
CA ALA A 82 7.41 -12.27 1.14
C ALA A 82 8.38 -13.06 0.26
N ALA A 83 8.86 -14.22 0.73
CA ALA A 83 9.73 -15.09 -0.04
C ALA A 83 8.87 -16.12 -0.78
N VAL A 84 8.47 -15.84 -2.01
CA VAL A 84 7.68 -16.77 -2.82
C VAL A 84 8.59 -17.87 -3.36
N GLU A 85 8.38 -19.10 -2.91
CA GLU A 85 9.19 -20.24 -3.34
C GLU A 85 8.98 -20.52 -4.82
N GLY A 86 10.06 -20.73 -5.57
CA GLY A 86 9.98 -21.10 -6.98
C GLY A 86 9.33 -20.03 -7.87
N VAL A 87 9.51 -18.74 -7.54
CA VAL A 87 8.90 -17.62 -8.27
C VAL A 87 9.49 -17.41 -9.67
N GLU A 88 10.74 -17.83 -9.89
CA GLU A 88 11.41 -17.71 -11.19
C GLU A 88 10.99 -18.84 -12.14
N GLU A 89 10.48 -19.95 -11.59
CA GLU A 89 10.07 -21.16 -12.30
C GLU A 89 8.56 -21.24 -12.53
N ASP A 90 7.78 -20.25 -12.07
CA ASP A 90 6.32 -20.31 -12.03
C ASP A 90 5.68 -18.96 -12.39
N PHE A 91 4.52 -19.00 -13.03
CA PHE A 91 3.78 -17.78 -13.35
C PHE A 91 2.81 -17.46 -12.21
N VAL A 92 3.25 -16.58 -11.31
CA VAL A 92 2.46 -16.15 -10.15
C VAL A 92 1.63 -14.92 -10.49
N VAL A 93 0.33 -14.98 -10.17
CA VAL A 93 -0.62 -13.88 -10.40
C VAL A 93 -1.22 -13.36 -9.10
N ASP A 94 -1.57 -12.07 -9.11
CA ASP A 94 -2.41 -11.42 -8.09
C ASP A 94 -3.72 -10.97 -8.75
N ILE A 95 -4.83 -11.10 -8.03
CA ILE A 95 -6.14 -10.61 -8.45
C ILE A 95 -6.65 -9.71 -7.34
N VAL A 96 -6.51 -8.39 -7.53
CA VAL A 96 -6.80 -7.38 -6.52
C VAL A 96 -7.45 -6.16 -7.15
N GLY A 97 -8.13 -5.35 -6.34
CA GLY A 97 -8.68 -4.06 -6.75
C GLY A 97 -8.44 -3.01 -5.67
N THR A 98 -8.63 -1.75 -6.02
CA THR A 98 -8.50 -0.63 -5.06
C THR A 98 -9.56 -0.68 -3.95
N GLY A 99 -10.70 -1.33 -4.22
CA GLY A 99 -11.90 -1.24 -3.38
C GLY A 99 -12.52 0.15 -3.43
N GLY A 100 -13.57 0.37 -2.63
CA GLY A 100 -14.20 1.69 -2.48
C GLY A 100 -15.03 2.16 -3.69
N ASP A 101 -15.46 1.24 -4.55
CA ASP A 101 -16.32 1.54 -5.71
C ASP A 101 -17.78 1.87 -5.33
N GLY A 102 -18.15 1.67 -4.05
CA GLY A 102 -19.50 1.94 -3.54
C GLY A 102 -20.56 0.94 -3.99
N HIS A 103 -20.21 -0.09 -4.76
CA HIS A 103 -21.18 -1.04 -5.33
C HIS A 103 -21.59 -2.14 -4.34
N ASN A 104 -20.89 -2.27 -3.20
CA ASN A 104 -21.12 -3.29 -2.17
C ASN A 104 -21.35 -4.69 -2.77
N THR A 105 -20.52 -5.04 -3.75
CA THR A 105 -20.55 -6.34 -4.40
C THR A 105 -20.05 -7.43 -3.45
N PHE A 106 -20.32 -8.69 -3.78
CA PHE A 106 -19.65 -9.81 -3.12
C PHE A 106 -18.13 -9.74 -3.37
N ASN A 107 -17.31 -10.56 -2.70
CA ASN A 107 -15.85 -10.52 -2.83
C ASN A 107 -15.33 -11.08 -4.17
N VAL A 108 -15.70 -10.45 -5.30
CA VAL A 108 -15.43 -10.86 -6.68
C VAL A 108 -13.97 -11.26 -6.87
N SER A 109 -13.03 -10.41 -6.47
CA SER A 109 -11.60 -10.66 -6.66
C SER A 109 -11.05 -11.79 -5.79
N THR A 110 -11.70 -12.13 -4.67
CA THR A 110 -11.31 -13.28 -3.85
C THR A 110 -11.85 -14.56 -4.46
N THR A 111 -13.13 -14.55 -4.87
CA THR A 111 -13.76 -15.69 -5.55
C THR A 111 -13.03 -16.02 -6.86
N ALA A 112 -12.74 -15.02 -7.69
CA ALA A 112 -12.01 -15.20 -8.94
C ALA A 112 -10.61 -15.78 -8.71
N ALA A 113 -9.92 -15.35 -7.65
CA ALA A 113 -8.60 -15.86 -7.27
C ALA A 113 -8.64 -17.36 -6.89
N ILE A 114 -9.68 -17.78 -6.15
CA ILE A 114 -9.87 -19.19 -5.80
C ILE A 114 -10.21 -20.03 -7.04
N VAL A 115 -11.07 -19.52 -7.93
CA VAL A 115 -11.43 -20.21 -9.19
C VAL A 115 -10.20 -20.36 -10.10
N ALA A 116 -9.41 -19.30 -10.27
CA ALA A 116 -8.18 -19.33 -11.06
C ALA A 116 -7.17 -20.33 -10.48
N ALA A 117 -7.03 -20.38 -9.15
CA ALA A 117 -6.19 -21.37 -8.47
C ALA A 117 -6.65 -22.81 -8.73
N GLY A 118 -7.96 -23.07 -8.67
CA GLY A 118 -8.55 -24.37 -9.00
C GLY A 118 -8.39 -24.76 -10.48
N ALA A 119 -8.28 -23.78 -11.37
CA ALA A 119 -8.00 -23.98 -12.79
C ALA A 119 -6.51 -24.18 -13.12
N GLY A 120 -5.63 -24.14 -12.11
CA GLY A 120 -4.19 -24.41 -12.25
C GLY A 120 -3.29 -23.18 -12.25
N ALA A 121 -3.82 -21.96 -12.10
CA ALA A 121 -2.99 -20.78 -11.89
C ALA A 121 -2.38 -20.79 -10.47
N ARG A 122 -1.16 -20.26 -10.31
CA ARG A 122 -0.62 -20.01 -8.97
C ARG A 122 -0.96 -18.58 -8.54
N VAL A 123 -1.83 -18.46 -7.54
CA VAL A 123 -2.35 -17.17 -7.10
C VAL A 123 -1.78 -16.79 -5.74
N VAL A 124 -1.06 -15.66 -5.69
CA VAL A 124 -0.62 -15.02 -4.45
C VAL A 124 -1.38 -13.71 -4.35
N LYS A 125 -2.53 -13.76 -3.65
CA LYS A 125 -3.44 -12.63 -3.54
C LYS A 125 -3.00 -11.68 -2.45
N HIS A 126 -2.75 -10.42 -2.80
CA HIS A 126 -2.55 -9.36 -1.82
C HIS A 126 -3.90 -8.71 -1.49
N GLY A 127 -4.26 -8.59 -0.20
CA GLY A 127 -5.56 -8.05 0.17
C GLY A 127 -5.63 -7.52 1.59
N SER A 128 -6.77 -6.91 1.92
CA SER A 128 -7.00 -6.31 3.24
C SER A 128 -8.41 -6.59 3.75
N ARG A 129 -8.69 -6.06 4.93
CA ARG A 129 -10.04 -5.90 5.49
C ARG A 129 -10.83 -4.86 4.70
N ALA A 130 -12.15 -4.90 4.85
CA ALA A 130 -13.01 -3.84 4.34
C ALA A 130 -12.56 -2.47 4.85
N SER A 131 -12.44 -1.50 3.95
CA SER A 131 -12.27 -0.09 4.30
C SER A 131 -13.60 0.66 4.31
N THR A 132 -14.49 0.35 3.36
CA THR A 132 -15.81 1.00 3.18
C THR A 132 -16.95 0.01 2.89
N SER A 133 -16.65 -1.26 2.60
CA SER A 133 -17.66 -2.31 2.36
C SER A 133 -18.09 -3.03 3.64
N SER A 134 -19.12 -3.85 3.54
CA SER A 134 -19.58 -4.72 4.63
C SER A 134 -18.62 -5.90 4.94
N SER A 135 -17.85 -6.36 3.95
CA SER A 135 -16.88 -7.45 4.08
C SER A 135 -15.72 -7.30 3.08
N GLY A 136 -14.49 -7.47 3.55
CA GLY A 136 -13.26 -7.49 2.74
C GLY A 136 -12.77 -8.90 2.44
N SER A 137 -11.66 -9.00 1.68
CA SER A 137 -11.08 -10.31 1.33
C SER A 137 -10.62 -11.08 2.58
N ALA A 138 -9.99 -10.37 3.51
CA ALA A 138 -9.51 -10.96 4.76
C ALA A 138 -10.68 -11.42 5.67
N ASP A 139 -11.79 -10.69 5.67
CA ASP A 139 -12.96 -10.99 6.51
C ASP A 139 -13.65 -12.26 6.01
N LEU A 140 -13.84 -12.38 4.68
CA LEU A 140 -14.34 -13.60 4.04
C LEU A 140 -13.45 -14.81 4.36
N LEU A 141 -12.15 -14.72 4.12
CA LEU A 141 -11.24 -15.84 4.32
C LEU A 141 -11.16 -16.27 5.79
N GLN A 142 -11.20 -15.34 6.75
CA GLN A 142 -11.28 -15.70 8.16
C GLN A 142 -12.59 -16.39 8.54
N SER A 143 -13.72 -15.99 7.94
CA SER A 143 -15.00 -16.69 8.14
C SER A 143 -14.97 -18.15 7.65
N LEU A 144 -14.08 -18.45 6.70
CA LEU A 144 -13.82 -19.80 6.19
C LEU A 144 -12.75 -20.56 6.99
N GLY A 145 -12.27 -19.99 8.11
CA GLY A 145 -11.27 -20.62 8.98
C GLY A 145 -9.82 -20.43 8.53
N CYS A 146 -9.54 -19.52 7.60
CA CYS A 146 -8.16 -19.18 7.24
C CYS A 146 -7.51 -18.27 8.30
N TYR A 147 -6.24 -18.53 8.61
CA TYR A 147 -5.44 -17.72 9.53
C TYR A 147 -4.29 -17.05 8.77
N PHE A 148 -3.93 -15.83 9.18
CA PHE A 148 -2.85 -15.05 8.57
C PHE A 148 -1.71 -14.83 9.56
N THR A 149 -0.58 -15.46 9.31
CA THR A 149 0.62 -15.28 10.11
C THR A 149 1.36 -14.03 9.62
N PRO A 150 1.58 -13.02 10.48
CA PRO A 150 2.35 -11.85 10.08
C PRO A 150 3.83 -12.23 9.89
N PRO A 151 4.53 -11.67 8.89
CA PRO A 151 5.98 -11.74 8.82
C PRO A 151 6.62 -10.90 9.94
N SER A 152 7.88 -11.17 10.26
CA SER A 152 8.69 -10.30 11.11
C SER A 152 9.77 -9.59 10.29
N VAL A 153 10.41 -8.58 10.87
CA VAL A 153 11.52 -7.86 10.22
C VAL A 153 12.70 -8.80 9.97
N ASP A 154 12.98 -9.70 10.92
CA ASP A 154 14.15 -10.57 10.91
C ASP A 154 13.89 -11.92 10.20
N THR A 155 12.64 -12.29 9.99
CA THR A 155 12.27 -13.59 9.42
C THR A 155 11.23 -13.40 8.32
N PRO A 156 11.65 -13.38 7.03
CA PRO A 156 10.72 -13.38 5.92
C PRO A 156 9.88 -14.66 5.97
N LEU A 157 8.57 -14.52 5.76
CA LEU A 157 7.67 -15.67 5.75
C LEU A 157 7.79 -16.37 4.38
N PRO A 158 8.24 -17.64 4.32
CA PRO A 158 8.24 -18.39 3.07
C PRO A 158 6.79 -18.63 2.63
N ILE A 159 6.51 -18.30 1.37
CA ILE A 159 5.25 -18.60 0.71
C ILE A 159 5.47 -19.85 -0.13
N ALA A 160 4.96 -20.96 0.40
CA ALA A 160 5.08 -22.27 -0.20
C ALA A 160 4.51 -22.30 -1.63
N ARG A 161 4.96 -23.28 -2.41
CA ARG A 161 4.41 -23.56 -3.74
C ARG A 161 3.05 -24.27 -3.66
N VAL A 162 2.02 -23.51 -3.29
CA VAL A 162 0.62 -23.94 -3.26
C VAL A 162 -0.24 -23.13 -4.23
N PRO A 163 -1.39 -23.65 -4.72
CA PRO A 163 -2.20 -22.98 -5.74
C PRO A 163 -2.73 -21.61 -5.33
N PHE A 164 -3.05 -21.41 -4.04
CA PHE A 164 -3.59 -20.18 -3.52
C PHE A 164 -2.93 -19.80 -2.20
N THR A 165 -2.42 -18.58 -2.11
CA THR A 165 -1.97 -17.95 -0.86
C THR A 165 -2.57 -16.55 -0.73
N PHE A 166 -2.96 -16.17 0.48
CA PHE A 166 -3.39 -14.82 0.79
C PHE A 166 -2.35 -14.09 1.65
N ILE A 167 -1.95 -12.90 1.21
CA ILE A 167 -1.07 -11.99 1.93
C ILE A 167 -1.90 -10.83 2.47
N MET A 168 -1.94 -10.70 3.80
CA MET A 168 -2.66 -9.64 4.49
C MET A 168 -1.85 -8.34 4.48
N ALA A 169 -2.25 -7.38 3.65
CA ALA A 169 -1.51 -6.16 3.34
C ALA A 169 -1.03 -5.37 4.58
N PRO A 170 -1.85 -5.14 5.62
CA PRO A 170 -1.38 -4.44 6.82
C PRO A 170 -0.23 -5.14 7.56
N GLN A 171 -0.09 -6.45 7.41
CA GLN A 171 1.02 -7.21 8.03
C GLN A 171 2.34 -7.02 7.27
N TYR A 172 2.30 -6.71 5.98
CA TYR A 172 3.49 -6.54 5.14
C TYR A 172 3.89 -5.07 4.94
N HIS A 173 2.98 -4.14 5.20
CA HIS A 173 3.22 -2.70 5.06
C HIS A 173 3.02 -1.95 6.39
N PRO A 174 3.84 -2.22 7.43
CA PRO A 174 3.66 -1.64 8.76
C PRO A 174 3.71 -0.11 8.77
N THR A 175 4.49 0.50 7.87
CA THR A 175 4.59 1.96 7.76
C THR A 175 3.28 2.63 7.32
N LEU A 176 2.38 1.91 6.64
CA LEU A 176 1.05 2.45 6.30
C LEU A 176 0.18 2.71 7.53
N ALA A 177 0.48 2.08 8.68
CA ALA A 177 -0.21 2.37 9.93
C ALA A 177 -0.02 3.83 10.37
N MET A 178 1.10 4.47 10.00
CA MET A 178 1.39 5.86 10.32
C MET A 178 0.43 6.84 9.62
N ILE A 179 -0.13 6.48 8.46
CA ILE A 179 -1.07 7.33 7.70
C ILE A 179 -2.53 6.88 7.80
N ALA A 180 -2.78 5.65 8.27
CA ALA A 180 -4.11 5.07 8.30
C ALA A 180 -5.15 5.88 9.11
N PRO A 181 -4.84 6.41 10.32
CA PRO A 181 -5.81 7.21 11.08
C PRO A 181 -6.25 8.47 10.33
N TYR A 182 -5.31 9.15 9.67
CA TYR A 182 -5.59 10.38 8.94
C TYR A 182 -6.41 10.11 7.68
N ARG A 183 -6.09 9.05 6.93
CA ARG A 183 -6.89 8.61 5.78
C ARG A 183 -8.34 8.30 6.16
N LYS A 184 -8.58 7.75 7.35
CA LYS A 184 -9.92 7.44 7.85
C LYS A 184 -10.68 8.69 8.32
N ALA A 185 -9.96 9.71 8.77
CA ALA A 185 -10.55 10.96 9.29
C ALA A 185 -10.87 11.97 8.18
N LEU A 186 -10.28 11.82 7.00
CA LEU A 186 -10.55 12.65 5.82
C LEU A 186 -11.77 12.12 5.04
N PRO A 187 -12.53 12.99 4.36
CA PRO A 187 -13.71 12.62 3.57
C PRO A 187 -13.37 11.81 2.31
#